data_AF-A0A7Y2ZR24-F1
#
_entry.id   AF-A0A7Y2ZR24-F1
#
_cell.length_a   1.000
_cell.length_b   1.000
_cell.length_c   1.000
_cell.angle_alpha   90.00
_cell.angle_beta   90.00
_cell.angle_gamma   90.00
#
_symmetry.space_group_name_H-M   'P 1'
#
loop_
_entity.id
_entity.type
_entity.pdbx_description
1 polymer ?
#
loop_
_entity_poly.entity_id
_entity_poly.type
_entity_poly.pdbx_seq_one_letter_code
_entity_poly.pdbx_strand_id
1 'polypeptide(L)'
;GTTTINLKNDKLYMSMDETPIFKAELSHWNHSIFTFRFDTKLASLPEGKLWFDLDKNGEIIKLHIDVPNPDFFFDEFEFIKN
;
A
#
# COMPACT_ATOMS: atom_id res chain seq x y z
N GLY A 1 8.61 4.52 -9.85
CA GLY A 1 7.55 3.59 -10.29
C GLY A 1 6.19 4.25 -10.37
N THR A 2 5.33 3.67 -11.20
CA THR A 2 3.90 3.93 -11.36
C THR A 2 3.09 2.96 -10.51
N THR A 3 2.09 3.48 -9.79
CA THR A 3 1.06 2.66 -9.15
C THR A 3 -0.23 2.75 -9.95
N THR A 4 -0.81 1.62 -10.31
CA THR A 4 -2.05 1.55 -11.10
C THR A 4 -3.17 0.95 -10.26
N ILE A 5 -4.33 1.60 -10.27
CA ILE A 5 -5.57 1.09 -9.70
C ILE A 5 -6.51 0.71 -10.85
N ASN A 6 -6.99 -0.53 -10.87
CA ASN A 6 -7.88 -1.05 -11.91
C ASN A 6 -9.16 -1.61 -11.31
N LEU A 7 -10.31 -1.29 -11.93
CA LEU A 7 -11.58 -1.94 -11.64
C LEU A 7 -11.75 -3.16 -12.55
N LYS A 8 -11.92 -4.34 -11.94
CA LYS A 8 -12.21 -5.59 -12.66
C LYS A 8 -13.21 -6.41 -11.85
N ASN A 9 -14.29 -6.84 -12.49
CA ASN A 9 -15.34 -7.65 -11.83
C ASN A 9 -15.84 -7.02 -10.53
N ASP A 10 -16.14 -5.71 -10.57
CA ASP A 10 -16.59 -4.90 -9.43
C ASP A 10 -15.64 -4.86 -8.23
N LYS A 11 -14.36 -5.21 -8.44
CA LYS A 11 -13.30 -5.17 -7.44
C LYS A 11 -12.17 -4.27 -7.91
N LEU A 12 -11.61 -3.52 -6.97
CA LEU A 12 -10.45 -2.68 -7.23
C LEU A 12 -9.17 -3.45 -6.97
N TYR A 13 -8.17 -3.26 -7.84
CA TYR A 13 -6.86 -3.91 -7.75
C TYR A 13 -5.76 -2.88 -7.87
N MET A 14 -4.77 -2.96 -6.98
CA MET A 14 -3.53 -2.19 -7.05
C MET A 14 -2.40 -3.04 -7.64
N SER A 15 -1.53 -2.41 -8.43
CA SER A 15 -0.20 -2.93 -8.79
C SER A 15 0.85 -1.83 -8.92
N MET A 16 2.10 -2.15 -8.58
CA MET A 16 3.26 -1.28 -8.76
C MET A 16 4.19 -1.84 -9.86
N ASP A 17 4.57 -1.03 -10.84
CA ASP A 17 5.30 -1.47 -12.04
C ASP A 17 6.74 -1.92 -11.77
N GLU A 18 7.51 -1.15 -11.00
CA GLU A 18 8.89 -1.43 -10.64
C GLU A 18 9.01 -2.57 -9.62
N THR A 19 7.91 -2.91 -8.95
CA THR A 19 7.84 -3.96 -7.92
C THR A 19 6.61 -4.84 -8.10
N PRO A 20 6.58 -5.73 -9.12
CA PRO A 20 5.39 -6.50 -9.50
C PRO A 20 4.84 -7.45 -8.42
N ILE A 21 5.64 -7.75 -7.40
CA ILE A 21 5.21 -8.52 -6.23
C ILE A 21 4.22 -7.75 -5.35
N PHE A 22 4.28 -6.41 -5.37
CA PHE A 22 3.35 -5.54 -4.66
C PHE A 22 2.11 -5.29 -5.51
N LYS A 23 1.17 -6.23 -5.37
CA LYS A 23 -0.17 -6.19 -5.93
C LYS A 23 -1.17 -6.68 -4.90
N ALA A 24 -2.36 -6.09 -4.89
CA ALA A 24 -3.40 -6.46 -3.93
C ALA A 24 -4.80 -6.15 -4.46
N GLU A 25 -5.78 -6.92 -4.01
CA GLU A 25 -7.20 -6.54 -4.09
C GLU A 25 -7.48 -5.50 -2.99
N LEU A 26 -8.22 -4.45 -3.34
CA LEU A 26 -8.64 -3.41 -2.40
C LEU A 26 -10.04 -3.72 -1.91
N SER A 27 -10.19 -3.83 -0.59
CA SER A 27 -11.48 -4.03 0.07
C SER A 27 -11.97 -2.69 0.63
N HIS A 28 -13.20 -2.29 0.31
CA HIS A 28 -13.79 -1.10 0.92
C HIS A 28 -13.92 -1.31 2.43
N TRP A 29 -13.51 -0.32 3.21
CA TRP A 29 -13.57 -0.37 4.67
C TRP A 29 -14.53 0.67 5.24
N ASN A 30 -14.24 1.95 5.04
CA ASN A 30 -15.06 3.05 5.58
C ASN A 30 -14.81 4.34 4.80
N HIS A 31 -15.87 5.10 4.49
CA HIS A 31 -15.79 6.32 3.66
C HIS A 31 -15.00 6.06 2.37
N SER A 32 -13.89 6.77 2.17
CA SER A 32 -12.99 6.66 1.00
C SER A 32 -11.76 5.79 1.29
N ILE A 33 -11.77 5.02 2.38
CA ILE A 33 -10.66 4.18 2.80
C ILE A 33 -10.88 2.74 2.35
N PHE A 34 -9.85 2.18 1.75
CA PHE A 34 -9.72 0.79 1.37
C PHE A 34 -8.62 0.12 2.19
N THR A 35 -8.82 -1.14 2.56
CA THR A 35 -7.77 -1.99 3.11
C THR A 35 -7.24 -2.95 2.06
N PHE A 36 -5.99 -3.36 2.21
CA PHE A 36 -5.37 -4.32 1.30
C PHE A 36 -4.28 -5.11 2.01
N ARG A 37 -4.00 -6.31 1.48
CA ARG A 37 -2.86 -7.14 1.90
C ARG A 37 -2.08 -7.58 0.68
N PHE A 38 -0.77 -7.44 0.74
CA PHE A 38 0.13 -8.06 -0.21
C PHE A 38 0.18 -9.58 0.02
N ASP A 39 0.68 -10.32 -0.97
CA ASP A 39 0.90 -11.75 -0.81
C ASP A 39 1.93 -12.01 0.29
N THR A 40 1.47 -12.58 1.40
CA THR A 40 2.28 -12.90 2.58
C THR A 40 3.44 -13.86 2.31
N LYS A 41 3.39 -14.62 1.20
CA LYS A 41 4.51 -15.46 0.77
C LYS A 41 5.67 -14.64 0.18
N LEU A 42 5.39 -13.41 -0.24
CA LEU A 42 6.33 -12.52 -0.92
C LEU A 42 6.75 -11.31 -0.05
N ALA A 43 5.90 -10.90 0.90
CA ALA A 43 6.20 -9.80 1.82
C ALA A 43 5.57 -10.04 3.20
N SER A 44 6.34 -9.81 4.26
CA SER A 44 5.90 -9.88 5.67
C SER A 44 5.18 -8.61 6.16
N LEU A 45 4.67 -7.80 5.24
CA LEU A 45 4.03 -6.53 5.58
C LEU A 45 2.63 -6.76 6.14
N PRO A 46 2.21 -6.00 7.17
CA PRO A 46 0.86 -6.06 7.68
C PRO A 46 -0.15 -5.46 6.70
N GLU A 47 -1.42 -5.50 7.07
CA GLU A 47 -2.49 -4.88 6.30
C GLU A 47 -2.28 -3.37 6.17
N GLY A 48 -2.36 -2.90 4.92
CA GLY A 48 -2.27 -1.49 4.57
C GLY A 48 -3.62 -0.83 4.39
N LYS A 49 -3.59 0.50 4.37
CA LYS A 49 -4.71 1.37 4.04
C LYS A 49 -4.39 2.21 2.82
N LEU A 50 -5.43 2.52 2.07
CA LEU A 50 -5.38 3.33 0.87
C LEU A 50 -6.56 4.29 0.83
N TRP A 51 -6.34 5.53 0.40
CA TRP A 51 -7.41 6.48 0.11
C TRP A 51 -6.97 7.51 -0.94
N PHE A 52 -7.93 8.28 -1.43
CA PHE A 52 -7.70 9.34 -2.43
C PHE A 52 -8.06 10.70 -1.85
N ASP A 53 -7.24 11.71 -2.15
CA ASP A 53 -7.67 13.11 -2.00
C ASP A 53 -8.36 13.54 -3.29
N LEU A 54 -9.46 14.27 -3.13
CA LEU A 54 -10.23 14.86 -4.22
C LEU A 54 -10.05 16.38 -4.20
N ASP A 55 -10.04 16.99 -5.38
CA ASP A 55 -10.15 18.44 -5.49
C ASP A 55 -11.60 18.93 -5.29
N LYS A 56 -11.80 20.24 -5.42
CA LYS A 56 -13.14 20.86 -5.29
C LYS A 56 -14.16 20.41 -6.34
N ASN A 57 -13.71 19.79 -7.44
CA ASN A 57 -14.56 19.28 -8.50
C ASN A 57 -14.81 17.76 -8.36
N GLY A 58 -14.22 17.12 -7.34
CA GLY A 58 -14.31 15.68 -7.12
C GLY A 58 -13.30 14.87 -7.94
N GLU A 59 -12.30 15.51 -8.55
CA GLU A 59 -11.24 14.83 -9.31
C GLU A 59 -10.14 14.32 -8.38
N ILE A 60 -9.64 13.11 -8.64
CA ILE A 60 -8.55 12.51 -7.86
C ILE A 60 -7.26 13.28 -8.12
N ILE A 61 -6.66 13.83 -7.07
CA ILE A 61 -5.39 14.56 -7.15
C ILE A 61 -4.25 13.86 -6.44
N LYS A 62 -4.56 12.93 -5.52
CA LYS A 62 -3.54 12.20 -4.77
C LYS A 62 -4.03 10.83 -4.35
N LEU A 63 -3.13 9.86 -4.44
CA LEU A 63 -3.27 8.53 -3.85
C LEU A 63 -2.39 8.46 -2.60
N HIS A 64 -2.96 8.03 -1.49
CA HIS A 64 -2.24 7.71 -0.27
C HIS A 64 -2.19 6.20 -0.06
N ILE A 65 -1.03 5.72 0.38
CA ILE A 65 -0.81 4.33 0.76
C ILE A 65 -0.09 4.37 2.10
N ASP A 66 -0.68 3.75 3.11
CA ASP A 66 -0.09 3.61 4.43
C ASP A 66 -0.01 2.11 4.76
N VAL A 67 1.20 1.61 4.90
CA VAL A 67 1.46 0.25 5.38
C VAL A 67 2.24 0.39 6.67
N PRO A 68 1.66 0.04 7.82
CA PRO A 68 2.40 0.03 9.08
C PRO A 68 3.65 -0.82 8.90
N ASN A 69 4.83 -0.29 9.21
CA ASN A 69 6.06 -1.06 9.05
C ASN A 69 6.59 -1.48 10.43
N PRO A 70 6.37 -2.73 10.87
CA PRO A 70 6.88 -3.21 12.16
C PRO A 70 8.39 -3.45 12.13
N ASP A 71 9.02 -3.54 10.95
CA ASP A 71 10.41 -3.97 10.80
C ASP A 71 11.43 -2.80 10.84
N PHE A 72 10.97 -1.55 10.80
CA PHE A 72 11.83 -0.35 10.84
C PHE A 72 11.99 0.25 12.25
N PHE A 73 12.17 -0.61 13.26
CA PHE A 73 12.79 -0.19 14.52
C PHE A 73 14.30 -0.40 14.39
N PHE A 74 15.04 0.69 14.18
CA PHE A 74 16.50 0.65 14.29
C PHE A 74 16.87 0.63 15.78
N ASP A 75 17.11 -0.56 16.33
CA ASP A 75 17.98 -0.68 17.48
C ASP A 75 19.41 -0.60 16.94
N GLU A 76 20.09 0.49 17.28
CA GLU A 76 21.44 0.87 16.85
C GLU A 76 22.41 -0.34 16.76
N PHE A 77 23.01 -0.59 15.59
CA PHE A 77 24.05 -1.62 15.46
C PHE A 77 25.37 -1.08 16.01
N GLU A 78 25.77 -1.50 17.21
CA GLU A 78 27.15 -1.31 17.69
C GLU A 78 28.09 -2.30 16.99
N PHE A 79 29.00 -1.76 16.17
CA PHE A 79 30.12 -2.53 15.64
C PHE A 79 31.31 -2.42 16.60
N ILE A 80 31.50 -3.43 17.45
CA ILE A 80 32.74 -3.57 18.22
C ILE A 80 33.79 -4.25 17.34
N LYS A 81 34.84 -3.50 17.04
CA LYS A 81 36.06 -4.04 16.44
C LYS A 81 36.92 -4.64 17.56
N ASN A 82 37.27 -5.92 17.43
CA ASN A 82 38.37 -6.53 18.19
C ASN A 82 39.72 -6.15 17.55
#